data_AF-A0A2G9S0F6-F1
#
_entry.id   AF-A0A2G9S0F6-F1
#
_cell.length_a   1.000
_cell.length_b   1.000
_cell.length_c   1.000
_cell.angle_alpha   90.00
_cell.angle_beta   90.00
_cell.angle_gamma   90.00
#
_symmetry.space_group_name_H-M   'P 1'
#
loop_
_entity.id
_entity.type
_entity.pdbx_description
1 polymer ?
#
loop_
_entity_poly.entity_id
_entity_poly.type
_entity_poly.pdbx_seq_one_letter_code
_entity_poly.pdbx_strand_id
1 'polypeptide(L)'
;MGVLKYLASSHLLADSSEYRHGNLVFFDMSGFFVLSYPARIGTIVNYIIGTVALFYLSKNTIKYKRAARTFHNLNGEVVKTDSGIWINAFDYSGLFHVTPHIPELNDTVRAPCEDAPFCGYPWFFPVHFLLRKNWYLPTPPPPLSENMVFKLASREEMPWGATRLNFEVKGPSHMTVYVRPHDPFVLSSWSLGDGIPVPSNGGDYFVYYSHGLQAPVWKFWIELKGSDDYSDGMVTVAVASHYFFGSNQHSPQLDALLHKFPDWSFPSSWVSTYDLFVY
;
A
#
# COMPACT_ATOMS: atom_id res chain seq x y z
N MET A 1 -44.97 12.00 -20.82
CA MET A 1 -46.07 12.98 -20.61
C MET A 1 -46.39 13.23 -19.13
N GLY A 2 -45.72 12.57 -18.17
CA GLY A 2 -45.96 12.78 -16.72
C GLY A 2 -45.32 14.06 -16.17
N VAL A 3 -44.07 14.33 -16.55
CA VAL A 3 -43.30 15.52 -16.11
C VAL A 3 -44.00 16.83 -16.46
N LEU A 4 -44.47 16.99 -17.71
CA LEU A 4 -45.13 18.24 -18.14
C LEU A 4 -46.46 18.47 -17.39
N LYS A 5 -47.22 17.40 -17.15
CA LYS A 5 -48.51 17.44 -16.44
C LYS A 5 -48.32 17.71 -14.95
N TYR A 6 -47.28 17.14 -14.34
CA TYR A 6 -46.90 17.41 -12.95
C TYR A 6 -46.45 18.86 -12.77
N LEU A 7 -45.54 19.36 -13.63
CA LEU A 7 -45.10 20.76 -13.59
C LEU A 7 -46.29 21.72 -13.74
N ALA A 8 -47.18 21.47 -14.70
CA ALA A 8 -48.34 22.34 -14.96
C ALA A 8 -49.44 22.29 -13.87
N SER A 9 -49.48 21.25 -13.03
CA SER A 9 -50.50 21.09 -11.98
C SER A 9 -49.98 21.24 -10.55
N SER A 10 -48.65 21.36 -10.37
CA SER A 10 -48.05 21.51 -9.05
C SER A 10 -48.15 22.96 -8.55
N HIS A 11 -48.36 23.11 -7.24
CA HIS A 11 -48.30 24.41 -6.56
C HIS A 11 -46.87 24.98 -6.49
N LEU A 12 -45.85 24.20 -6.88
CA LEU A 12 -44.43 24.58 -6.88
C LEU A 12 -44.12 25.74 -7.85
N LEU A 13 -44.91 25.90 -8.92
CA LEU A 13 -44.82 27.06 -9.82
C LEU A 13 -45.50 28.31 -9.24
N ALA A 14 -46.49 28.12 -8.35
CA ALA A 14 -47.29 29.20 -7.78
C ALA A 14 -46.64 29.82 -6.53
N ASP A 15 -45.88 29.04 -5.76
CA ASP A 15 -45.09 29.53 -4.63
C ASP A 15 -43.70 28.84 -4.60
N SER A 16 -42.68 29.56 -5.05
CA SER A 16 -41.28 29.11 -5.07
C SER A 16 -40.48 29.57 -3.85
N SER A 17 -41.15 30.20 -2.86
CA SER A 17 -40.49 30.78 -1.68
C SER A 17 -39.81 29.73 -0.80
N GLU A 18 -40.38 28.53 -0.71
CA GLU A 18 -39.88 27.41 0.11
C GLU A 18 -38.58 26.78 -0.45
N TYR A 19 -38.28 26.98 -1.74
CA TYR A 19 -37.16 26.34 -2.45
C TYR A 19 -36.09 27.32 -2.96
N ARG A 20 -36.04 28.55 -2.44
CA ARG A 20 -35.04 29.58 -2.81
C ARG A 20 -33.57 29.16 -2.66
N HIS A 21 -33.29 28.01 -2.04
CA HIS A 21 -31.94 27.58 -1.68
C HIS A 21 -31.27 26.59 -2.65
N GLY A 22 -31.81 26.34 -3.85
CA GLY A 22 -31.02 25.70 -4.92
C GLY A 22 -31.78 25.02 -6.05
N ASN A 23 -31.02 24.52 -7.02
CA ASN A 23 -31.54 23.83 -8.20
C ASN A 23 -32.18 22.47 -7.83
N LEU A 24 -33.24 22.08 -8.54
CA LEU A 24 -33.93 20.79 -8.38
C LEU A 24 -33.59 19.85 -9.55
N VAL A 25 -33.46 18.55 -9.24
CA VAL A 25 -33.28 17.49 -10.24
C VAL A 25 -34.60 16.73 -10.36
N PHE A 26 -35.07 16.55 -11.59
CA PHE A 26 -36.27 15.78 -11.91
C PHE A 26 -35.88 14.50 -12.64
N PHE A 27 -36.32 13.35 -12.13
CA PHE A 27 -36.05 12.05 -12.74
C PHE A 27 -37.39 11.33 -12.99
N ASP A 28 -37.62 10.93 -14.24
CA ASP A 28 -38.82 10.21 -14.67
C ASP A 28 -38.53 8.71 -14.68
N MET A 29 -39.14 7.96 -13.75
CA MET A 29 -38.98 6.51 -13.68
C MET A 29 -39.94 5.86 -14.69
N SER A 30 -39.45 5.70 -15.92
CA SER A 30 -40.14 5.00 -17.02
C SER A 30 -41.56 5.52 -17.34
N GLY A 31 -41.89 6.77 -16.96
CA GLY A 31 -43.17 7.41 -17.26
C GLY A 31 -44.29 7.17 -16.25
N PHE A 32 -44.04 6.40 -15.17
CA PHE A 32 -45.06 6.07 -14.16
C PHE A 32 -45.19 7.14 -13.08
N PHE A 33 -44.07 7.68 -12.60
CA PHE A 33 -44.05 8.73 -11.59
C PHE A 33 -42.75 9.54 -11.68
N VAL A 34 -42.84 10.80 -11.25
CA VAL A 34 -41.74 11.77 -11.26
C VAL A 34 -41.17 11.87 -9.85
N LEU A 35 -39.88 11.62 -9.71
CA LEU A 35 -39.14 11.87 -8.48
C LEU A 35 -38.43 13.23 -8.61
N SER A 36 -38.70 14.15 -7.68
CA SER A 36 -38.00 15.44 -7.62
C SER A 36 -37.30 15.59 -6.27
N TYR A 37 -36.00 15.87 -6.30
CA TYR A 37 -35.22 16.12 -5.09
C TYR A 37 -34.26 17.30 -5.30
N PRO A 38 -33.88 18.02 -4.22
CA PRO A 38 -32.87 19.08 -4.27
C PRO A 38 -31.55 18.56 -4.85
N ALA A 39 -30.90 19.34 -5.73
CA ALA A 39 -29.62 18.97 -6.35
C ALA A 39 -28.55 18.59 -5.31
N ARG A 40 -28.58 19.20 -4.12
CA ARG A 40 -27.71 18.85 -2.99
C ARG A 40 -27.88 17.39 -2.55
N ILE A 41 -29.11 16.89 -2.50
CA ILE A 41 -29.40 15.48 -2.18
C ILE A 41 -28.88 14.59 -3.32
N GLY A 42 -29.08 15.00 -4.58
CA GLY A 42 -28.51 14.29 -5.74
C GLY A 42 -27.00 14.17 -5.70
N THR A 43 -26.31 15.25 -5.36
CA THR A 43 -24.87 15.28 -5.17
C THR A 43 -24.43 14.33 -4.05
N ILE A 44 -25.11 14.34 -2.90
CA ILE A 44 -24.83 13.42 -1.78
C ILE A 44 -25.02 11.97 -2.22
N VAL A 45 -26.14 11.64 -2.87
CA VAL A 45 -26.43 10.29 -3.36
C VAL A 45 -25.39 9.84 -4.39
N ASN A 46 -24.99 10.70 -5.33
CA ASN A 46 -23.94 10.39 -6.30
C ASN A 46 -22.57 10.17 -5.64
N TYR A 47 -22.22 10.97 -4.63
CA TYR A 47 -21.01 10.72 -3.85
C TYR A 47 -21.09 9.39 -3.11
N ILE A 48 -22.21 9.07 -2.45
CA ILE A 48 -22.41 7.79 -1.77
C ILE A 48 -22.29 6.63 -2.75
N ILE A 49 -23.01 6.67 -3.87
CA ILE A 49 -22.95 5.62 -4.91
C ILE A 49 -21.53 5.52 -5.47
N GLY A 50 -20.86 6.63 -5.75
CA GLY A 50 -19.48 6.66 -6.22
C GLY A 50 -18.50 6.06 -5.21
N THR A 51 -18.62 6.41 -3.92
CA THR A 51 -17.80 5.85 -2.84
C THR A 51 -18.07 4.36 -2.64
N VAL A 52 -19.33 3.93 -2.67
CA VAL A 52 -19.72 2.52 -2.57
C VAL A 52 -19.19 1.75 -3.78
N ALA A 53 -19.35 2.26 -5.01
CA ALA A 53 -18.81 1.65 -6.22
C ALA A 53 -17.28 1.54 -6.16
N LEU A 54 -16.57 2.60 -5.76
CA LEU A 54 -15.12 2.58 -5.54
C LEU A 54 -14.70 1.56 -4.47
N PHE A 55 -15.48 1.44 -3.40
CA PHE A 55 -15.23 0.45 -2.34
C PHE A 55 -15.45 -0.99 -2.84
N TYR A 56 -16.49 -1.24 -3.63
CA TYR A 56 -16.73 -2.57 -4.22
C TYR A 56 -15.71 -2.91 -5.32
N LEU A 57 -15.36 -1.96 -6.19
CA LEU A 57 -14.36 -2.17 -7.23
C LEU A 57 -12.95 -2.37 -6.66
N SER A 58 -12.60 -1.64 -5.58
CA SER A 58 -11.30 -1.84 -4.91
C SER A 58 -11.19 -3.22 -4.24
N LYS A 59 -12.32 -3.85 -3.87
CA LYS A 59 -12.34 -5.22 -3.34
C LYS A 59 -12.08 -6.30 -4.39
N ASN A 60 -12.37 -6.06 -5.67
CA ASN A 60 -12.15 -7.03 -6.75
C ASN A 60 -10.73 -6.97 -7.35
N THR A 61 -9.78 -6.32 -6.66
CA THR A 61 -8.43 -6.12 -7.20
C THR A 61 -7.46 -7.16 -6.66
N ILE A 62 -6.74 -7.85 -7.55
CA ILE A 62 -5.63 -8.71 -7.15
C ILE A 62 -4.32 -7.98 -7.42
N LYS A 63 -3.42 -7.96 -6.44
CA LYS A 63 -2.12 -7.28 -6.52
C LYS A 63 -1.00 -8.29 -6.70
N TYR A 64 -0.26 -8.17 -7.81
CA TYR A 64 0.89 -9.01 -8.14
C TYR A 64 2.15 -8.16 -8.06
N LYS A 65 3.08 -8.55 -7.20
CA LYS A 65 4.34 -7.83 -7.07
C LYS A 65 5.48 -8.78 -7.37
N ARG A 66 6.34 -8.41 -8.31
CA ARG A 66 7.62 -9.09 -8.42
C ARG A 66 8.49 -8.56 -7.28
N ALA A 67 8.80 -9.40 -6.30
CA ALA A 67 9.59 -9.03 -5.13
C ALA A 67 11.00 -9.65 -5.22
N ALA A 68 12.03 -8.82 -5.07
CA ALA A 68 13.39 -9.26 -4.77
C ALA A 68 13.73 -8.86 -3.33
N ARG A 69 14.22 -9.80 -2.53
CA ARG A 69 14.44 -9.60 -1.10
C ARG A 69 15.90 -9.85 -0.73
N THR A 70 16.48 -8.95 0.04
CA THR A 70 17.85 -9.04 0.54
C THR A 70 17.85 -8.81 2.05
N PHE A 71 18.47 -9.71 2.81
CA PHE A 71 18.54 -9.64 4.26
C PHE A 71 19.99 -9.50 4.70
N HIS A 72 20.29 -8.44 5.45
CA HIS A 72 21.62 -8.14 5.98
C HIS A 72 21.68 -8.41 7.49
N ASN A 73 22.79 -8.96 7.98
CA ASN A 73 23.06 -9.09 9.42
C ASN A 73 23.65 -7.80 10.02
N LEU A 74 23.99 -7.85 11.32
CA LEU A 74 24.66 -6.78 12.07
C LEU A 74 26.00 -6.33 11.47
N ASN A 75 26.71 -7.24 10.78
CA ASN A 75 27.97 -6.93 10.12
C ASN A 75 27.77 -6.28 8.74
N GLY A 76 26.51 -6.14 8.29
CA GLY A 76 26.15 -5.68 6.95
C GLY A 76 26.25 -6.76 5.86
N GLU A 77 26.59 -8.00 6.23
CA GLU A 77 26.73 -9.12 5.30
C GLU A 77 25.36 -9.65 4.86
N VAL A 78 25.25 -10.07 3.60
CA VAL A 78 24.02 -10.65 3.05
C VAL A 78 23.86 -12.08 3.56
N VAL A 79 22.83 -12.33 4.37
CA VAL A 79 22.51 -13.65 4.94
C VAL A 79 21.56 -14.44 4.05
N LYS A 80 20.64 -13.73 3.37
CA LYS A 80 19.61 -14.33 2.53
C LYS A 80 19.28 -13.40 1.37
N THR A 81 19.18 -13.99 0.18
CA THR A 81 18.63 -13.33 -1.00
C THR A 81 17.64 -14.27 -1.66
N ASP A 82 16.45 -13.78 -1.95
CA ASP A 82 15.49 -14.51 -2.76
C ASP A 82 14.69 -13.60 -3.68
N SER A 83 13.99 -14.21 -4.63
CA SER A 83 13.18 -13.48 -5.55
C SER A 83 11.99 -14.32 -6.02
N GLY A 84 10.81 -13.71 -6.06
CA GLY A 84 9.58 -14.36 -6.48
C GLY A 84 8.49 -13.39 -6.91
N ILE A 85 7.44 -13.90 -7.53
CA ILE A 85 6.18 -13.18 -7.73
C ILE A 85 5.35 -13.38 -6.46
N TRP A 86 5.20 -12.31 -5.71
CA TRP A 86 4.40 -12.23 -4.50
C TRP A 86 3.00 -11.71 -4.81
N ILE A 87 1.98 -12.41 -4.34
CA ILE A 87 0.60 -12.23 -4.79
C ILE A 87 -0.30 -12.04 -3.59
N ASN A 88 -1.07 -10.96 -3.64
CA ASN A 88 -2.00 -10.53 -2.61
C ASN A 88 -3.40 -10.50 -3.23
N ALA A 89 -4.27 -11.42 -2.82
CA ALA A 89 -5.66 -11.45 -3.26
C ALA A 89 -6.54 -10.74 -2.22
N PHE A 90 -6.95 -9.50 -2.53
CA PHE A 90 -7.86 -8.73 -1.68
C PHE A 90 -9.34 -9.10 -1.88
N ASP A 91 -9.63 -9.98 -2.83
CA ASP A 91 -10.96 -10.55 -3.03
C ASP A 91 -11.29 -11.55 -1.92
N TYR A 92 -12.55 -11.57 -1.48
CA TYR A 92 -13.00 -12.50 -0.42
C TYR A 92 -12.90 -13.98 -0.85
N SER A 93 -13.02 -14.25 -2.15
CA SER A 93 -12.82 -15.58 -2.76
C SER A 93 -11.34 -15.91 -2.96
N GLY A 94 -10.43 -14.97 -2.67
CA GLY A 94 -8.99 -15.13 -2.82
C GLY A 94 -8.62 -15.40 -4.28
N LEU A 95 -7.96 -16.55 -4.52
CA LEU A 95 -7.59 -17.00 -5.86
C LEU A 95 -8.49 -18.13 -6.39
N PHE A 96 -9.61 -18.45 -5.73
CA PHE A 96 -10.44 -19.61 -6.08
C PHE A 96 -10.86 -19.63 -7.56
N HIS A 97 -11.26 -18.48 -8.12
CA HIS A 97 -11.64 -18.34 -9.53
C HIS A 97 -10.45 -18.19 -10.49
N VAL A 98 -9.24 -17.98 -9.98
CA VAL A 98 -8.01 -17.80 -10.77
C VAL A 98 -7.24 -19.13 -10.89
N THR A 99 -7.18 -19.92 -9.82
CA THR A 99 -6.43 -21.18 -9.77
C THR A 99 -6.75 -22.15 -10.93
N PRO A 100 -8.00 -22.28 -11.43
CA PRO A 100 -8.29 -23.10 -12.62
C PRO A 100 -7.58 -22.65 -13.89
N HIS A 101 -7.31 -21.35 -14.03
CA HIS A 101 -6.58 -20.78 -15.17
C HIS A 101 -5.07 -20.79 -14.95
N ILE A 102 -4.63 -20.73 -13.69
CA ILE A 102 -3.23 -20.70 -13.29
C ILE A 102 -3.01 -21.71 -12.16
N PRO A 103 -2.88 -23.01 -12.49
CA PRO A 103 -2.81 -24.08 -11.49
C PRO A 103 -1.54 -24.03 -10.62
N GLU A 104 -0.52 -23.32 -11.11
CA GLU A 104 0.70 -22.96 -10.36
C GLU A 104 0.35 -22.15 -9.08
N LEU A 105 -0.76 -21.40 -9.08
CA LEU A 105 -1.25 -20.61 -7.95
C LEU A 105 -2.25 -21.38 -7.09
N ASN A 106 -1.73 -22.30 -6.30
CA ASN A 106 -2.52 -23.12 -5.38
C ASN A 106 -2.04 -22.97 -3.92
N ASP A 107 -2.63 -23.72 -2.99
CA ASP A 107 -2.33 -23.62 -1.56
C ASP A 107 -0.95 -24.19 -1.15
N THR A 108 -0.12 -24.71 -2.07
CA THR A 108 1.26 -25.14 -1.78
C THR A 108 2.27 -24.00 -1.91
N VAL A 109 2.00 -22.99 -2.75
CA VAL A 109 2.90 -21.85 -3.00
C VAL A 109 2.60 -20.66 -2.10
N ARG A 110 2.35 -20.93 -0.82
CA ARG A 110 2.02 -19.91 0.18
C ARG A 110 3.25 -19.06 0.48
N ALA A 111 3.05 -17.76 0.65
CA ALA A 111 4.09 -16.84 1.09
C ALA A 111 4.38 -17.09 2.59
N PRO A 112 5.55 -17.64 2.98
CA PRO A 112 5.89 -17.78 4.39
C PRO A 112 6.11 -16.41 5.01
N CYS A 113 5.70 -16.23 6.27
CA CYS A 113 6.02 -15.03 7.04
C CYS A 113 7.41 -15.21 7.67
N GLU A 114 8.35 -14.36 7.30
CA GLU A 114 9.69 -14.33 7.90
C GLU A 114 9.65 -13.54 9.21
N ASP A 115 10.58 -13.80 10.12
CA ASP A 115 10.80 -12.94 11.29
C ASP A 115 11.52 -11.65 10.86
N ALA A 116 10.75 -10.80 10.20
CA ALA A 116 11.18 -9.52 9.65
C ALA A 116 9.99 -8.56 9.67
N PRO A 117 10.24 -7.24 9.65
CA PRO A 117 9.18 -6.24 9.52
C PRO A 117 8.21 -6.60 8.40
N PHE A 118 6.92 -6.60 8.71
CA PHE A 118 5.85 -6.94 7.76
C PHE A 118 6.07 -8.28 7.04
N CYS A 119 6.53 -9.30 7.76
CA CYS A 119 6.80 -10.66 7.27
C CYS A 119 7.90 -10.74 6.20
N GLY A 120 8.69 -9.69 6.02
CA GLY A 120 9.71 -9.62 4.98
C GLY A 120 9.11 -9.48 3.58
N TYR A 121 8.07 -8.67 3.39
CA TYR A 121 7.49 -8.39 2.07
C TYR A 121 7.33 -6.89 1.82
N PRO A 122 7.41 -6.45 0.54
CA PRO A 122 7.30 -5.05 0.16
C PRO A 122 5.83 -4.60 0.14
N TRP A 123 5.23 -4.46 1.33
CA TRP A 123 3.90 -3.87 1.50
C TRP A 123 3.87 -2.41 1.04
N PHE A 124 2.77 -2.03 0.38
CA PHE A 124 2.57 -0.65 -0.08
C PHE A 124 1.68 0.15 0.88
N PHE A 125 0.83 -0.56 1.62
CA PHE A 125 -0.02 -0.03 2.68
C PHE A 125 0.16 -0.91 3.92
N PRO A 126 -0.05 -0.38 5.13
CA PRO A 126 0.12 -1.13 6.38
C PRO A 126 -1.08 -2.04 6.67
N VAL A 127 -1.54 -2.80 5.67
CA VAL A 127 -2.78 -3.59 5.70
C VAL A 127 -2.52 -5.11 5.69
N HIS A 128 -1.31 -5.53 6.04
CA HIS A 128 -0.92 -6.94 5.99
C HIS A 128 -1.85 -7.83 6.84
N PHE A 129 -2.36 -7.31 7.96
CA PHE A 129 -3.30 -8.00 8.84
C PHE A 129 -4.67 -8.28 8.21
N LEU A 130 -5.05 -7.58 7.14
CA LEU A 130 -6.31 -7.85 6.42
C LEU A 130 -6.23 -9.10 5.55
N LEU A 131 -5.02 -9.53 5.18
CA LEU A 131 -4.79 -10.64 4.29
C LEU A 131 -4.34 -11.87 5.06
N ARG A 132 -5.28 -12.79 5.29
CA ARG A 132 -4.97 -14.12 5.84
C ARG A 132 -4.14 -14.97 4.90
N LYS A 133 -4.23 -14.70 3.58
CA LYS A 133 -3.64 -15.54 2.54
C LYS A 133 -2.87 -14.74 1.48
N ASN A 134 -1.57 -15.02 1.33
CA ASN A 134 -0.70 -14.53 0.24
C ASN A 134 0.09 -15.69 -0.39
N TRP A 135 0.51 -15.54 -1.65
CA TRP A 135 1.24 -16.56 -2.40
C TRP A 135 2.59 -16.04 -2.89
N TYR A 136 3.56 -16.94 -3.06
CA TYR A 136 4.91 -16.62 -3.51
C TYR A 136 5.40 -17.66 -4.52
N LEU A 137 5.62 -17.23 -5.76
CA LEU A 137 6.18 -18.04 -6.83
C LEU A 137 7.66 -17.69 -7.05
N PRO A 138 8.62 -18.56 -6.68
CA PRO A 138 10.05 -18.30 -6.89
C PRO A 138 10.37 -18.04 -8.37
N THR A 139 11.16 -17.01 -8.65
CA THR A 139 11.56 -16.62 -10.01
C THR A 139 12.95 -15.96 -10.01
N PRO A 140 13.72 -15.97 -11.11
CA PRO A 140 15.04 -15.31 -11.18
C PRO A 140 14.95 -13.79 -10.99
N PRO A 141 15.90 -13.13 -10.31
CA PRO A 141 15.83 -11.71 -9.95
C PRO A 141 15.40 -10.77 -11.09
N PRO A 142 14.61 -9.72 -10.80
CA PRO A 142 14.19 -8.77 -11.83
C PRO A 142 15.37 -7.98 -12.39
N PRO A 143 15.37 -7.66 -13.70
CA PRO A 143 16.40 -6.84 -14.31
C PRO A 143 16.20 -5.37 -13.92
N LEU A 144 16.79 -4.94 -12.81
CA LEU A 144 16.75 -3.55 -12.37
C LEU A 144 17.91 -2.77 -12.98
N SER A 145 17.62 -1.63 -13.61
CA SER A 145 18.67 -0.73 -14.14
C SER A 145 19.38 0.05 -13.04
N GLU A 146 18.68 0.35 -11.94
CA GLU A 146 19.22 1.05 -10.78
C GLU A 146 18.60 0.49 -9.49
N ASN A 147 19.47 0.17 -8.53
CA ASN A 147 19.08 -0.32 -7.22
C ASN A 147 18.99 0.83 -6.22
N MET A 148 18.12 0.66 -5.22
CA MET A 148 18.05 1.54 -4.07
C MET A 148 19.32 1.40 -3.23
N VAL A 149 19.82 2.53 -2.72
CA VAL A 149 20.99 2.64 -1.86
C VAL A 149 20.53 3.15 -0.50
N PHE A 150 20.73 2.33 0.53
CA PHE A 150 20.46 2.66 1.92
C PHE A 150 21.75 2.61 2.73
N LYS A 151 21.96 3.61 3.58
CA LYS A 151 23.12 3.64 4.47
C LYS A 151 22.83 4.35 5.78
N LEU A 152 23.50 3.89 6.83
CA LEU A 152 23.65 4.61 8.09
C LEU A 152 24.71 5.69 7.90
N ALA A 153 24.33 6.96 8.02
CA ALA A 153 25.20 8.12 7.86
C ALA A 153 25.96 8.47 9.15
N SER A 154 25.30 8.41 10.30
CA SER A 154 25.94 8.60 11.61
C SER A 154 25.14 7.91 12.72
N ARG A 155 25.83 7.63 13.82
CA ARG A 155 25.29 7.21 15.11
C ARG A 155 25.72 8.21 16.17
N GLU A 156 24.76 8.72 16.94
CA GLU A 156 25.00 9.76 17.95
C GLU A 156 24.33 9.36 19.27
N GLU A 157 25.05 9.53 20.39
CA GLU A 157 24.47 9.39 21.72
C GLU A 157 23.91 10.74 22.19
N MET A 158 22.63 10.74 22.52
CA MET A 158 21.93 11.93 22.94
C MET A 158 22.11 12.16 24.45
N PRO A 159 22.16 13.42 24.94
CA PRO A 159 22.35 13.73 26.36
C PRO A 159 21.31 13.10 27.32
N TRP A 160 20.14 12.72 26.80
CA TRP A 160 19.07 12.06 27.56
C TRP A 160 19.11 10.53 27.52
N GLY A 161 20.24 9.94 27.07
CA GLY A 161 20.45 8.48 27.06
C GLY A 161 19.71 7.75 25.95
N ALA A 162 19.43 8.41 24.82
CA ALA A 162 18.93 7.77 23.61
C ALA A 162 20.04 7.67 22.57
N THR A 163 19.99 6.68 21.69
CA THR A 163 20.87 6.59 20.52
C THR A 163 20.11 7.06 19.29
N ARG A 164 20.65 8.06 18.59
CA ARG A 164 20.13 8.55 17.32
C ARG A 164 20.87 7.90 16.17
N LEU A 165 20.12 7.33 15.22
CA LEU A 165 20.63 6.78 13.98
C LEU A 165 20.17 7.67 12.82
N ASN A 166 21.12 8.21 12.05
CA ASN A 166 20.84 9.02 10.87
C ASN A 166 21.00 8.16 9.62
N PHE A 167 20.00 8.16 8.75
CA PHE A 167 19.95 7.36 7.54
C PHE A 167 19.88 8.22 6.28
N GLU A 168 20.45 7.69 5.20
CA GLU A 168 20.30 8.22 3.85
C GLU A 168 19.78 7.12 2.92
N VAL A 169 18.67 7.41 2.21
CA VAL A 169 18.09 6.54 1.19
C VAL A 169 18.09 7.25 -0.16
N LYS A 170 18.57 6.57 -1.20
CA LYS A 170 18.36 6.97 -2.59
C LYS A 170 17.71 5.81 -3.34
N GLY A 171 16.54 6.02 -3.92
CA GLY A 171 15.80 4.97 -4.61
C GLY A 171 14.72 5.54 -5.54
N PRO A 172 13.74 4.73 -5.95
CA PRO A 172 12.66 5.17 -6.83
C PRO A 172 11.69 6.14 -6.14
N SER A 173 10.77 6.72 -6.92
CA SER A 173 9.78 7.70 -6.48
C SER A 173 8.85 7.24 -5.37
N HIS A 174 8.75 5.93 -5.11
CA HIS A 174 7.88 5.35 -4.10
C HIS A 174 8.65 4.31 -3.29
N MET A 175 8.79 4.57 -1.99
CA MET A 175 9.49 3.71 -1.05
C MET A 175 8.69 3.58 0.24
N THR A 176 8.87 2.46 0.92
CA THR A 176 8.29 2.22 2.25
C THR A 176 9.41 1.85 3.20
N VAL A 177 9.49 2.52 4.34
CA VAL A 177 10.42 2.20 5.42
C VAL A 177 9.66 1.52 6.54
N TYR A 178 10.21 0.41 7.01
CA TYR A 178 9.74 -0.31 8.18
C TYR A 178 10.80 -0.25 9.27
N VAL A 179 10.35 -0.03 10.51
CA VAL A 179 11.23 -0.01 11.67
C VAL A 179 10.68 -0.97 12.71
N ARG A 180 11.51 -1.88 13.20
CA ARG A 180 11.22 -2.78 14.32
C ARG A 180 12.34 -2.65 15.35
N PRO A 181 12.12 -1.92 16.46
CA PRO A 181 13.02 -1.96 17.61
C PRO A 181 13.11 -3.40 18.15
N HIS A 182 14.30 -3.81 18.57
CA HIS A 182 14.49 -5.08 19.26
C HIS A 182 14.27 -4.88 20.76
N ASP A 183 13.67 -5.84 21.45
CA ASP A 183 13.56 -5.76 22.91
C ASP A 183 14.97 -5.73 23.54
N PRO A 184 15.25 -4.84 24.53
CA PRO A 184 14.33 -3.95 25.23
C PRO A 184 14.29 -2.50 24.68
N PHE A 185 14.81 -2.25 23.48
CA PHE A 185 14.82 -0.93 22.86
C PHE A 185 13.43 -0.52 22.39
N VAL A 186 13.13 0.77 22.56
CA VAL A 186 11.89 1.40 22.07
C VAL A 186 12.20 2.59 21.18
N LEU A 187 11.42 2.73 20.11
CA LEU A 187 11.47 3.91 19.24
C LEU A 187 10.83 5.10 19.96
N SER A 188 11.63 6.06 20.38
CA SER A 188 11.17 7.20 21.19
C SER A 188 10.78 8.40 20.33
N SER A 189 11.53 8.69 19.27
CA SER A 189 11.28 9.82 18.37
C SER A 189 11.90 9.59 16.98
N TRP A 190 11.50 10.40 16.00
CA TRP A 190 12.02 10.34 14.63
C TRP A 190 11.87 11.67 13.90
N SER A 191 12.48 11.79 12.72
CA SER A 191 12.30 12.93 11.81
C SER A 191 11.23 12.71 10.74
N LEU A 192 10.46 11.62 10.83
CA LEU A 192 9.58 11.13 9.76
C LEU A 192 8.13 11.62 9.89
N GLY A 193 7.84 12.40 10.92
CA GLY A 193 6.54 13.02 11.16
C GLY A 193 6.50 13.69 12.52
N ASP A 194 5.43 14.42 12.78
CA ASP A 194 5.20 15.07 14.05
C ASP A 194 4.65 14.07 15.09
N GLY A 195 5.02 14.25 16.36
CA GLY A 195 4.50 13.46 17.47
C GLY A 195 5.30 12.18 17.79
N ILE A 196 4.75 11.37 18.68
CA ILE A 196 5.36 10.12 19.13
C ILE A 196 5.07 9.04 18.07
N PRO A 197 6.08 8.31 17.58
CA PRO A 197 5.87 7.20 16.64
C PRO A 197 4.85 6.21 17.19
N VAL A 198 3.89 5.79 16.36
CA VAL A 198 2.88 4.78 16.71
C VAL A 198 3.09 3.54 15.84
N PRO A 199 3.23 2.34 16.44
CA PRO A 199 3.41 1.13 15.67
C PRO A 199 2.11 0.71 14.99
N SER A 200 2.23 0.00 13.87
CA SER A 200 1.12 -0.70 13.23
C SER A 200 0.68 -1.90 14.05
N ASN A 201 -0.46 -2.50 13.68
CA ASN A 201 -0.87 -3.78 14.23
C ASN A 201 0.24 -4.82 13.98
N GLY A 202 0.85 -5.36 15.04
CA GLY A 202 2.03 -6.23 14.96
C GLY A 202 3.34 -5.63 15.49
N GLY A 203 3.36 -4.37 15.93
CA GLY A 203 4.52 -3.75 16.59
C GLY A 203 5.50 -3.03 15.66
N ASP A 204 5.40 -3.28 14.35
CA ASP A 204 6.25 -2.64 13.34
C ASP A 204 5.77 -1.22 13.00
N TYR A 205 6.71 -0.28 12.88
CA TYR A 205 6.42 1.06 12.38
C TYR A 205 6.46 1.06 10.85
N PHE A 206 5.59 1.86 10.24
CA PHE A 206 5.43 1.96 8.79
C PHE A 206 5.48 3.42 8.37
N VAL A 207 6.37 3.73 7.43
CA VAL A 207 6.47 5.06 6.82
C VAL A 207 6.47 4.91 5.32
N TYR A 208 5.54 5.59 4.67
CA TYR A 208 5.49 5.65 3.21
C TYR A 208 6.08 6.98 2.74
N TYR A 209 7.03 6.90 1.81
CA TYR A 209 7.69 8.04 1.21
C TYR A 209 7.46 8.03 -0.30
N SER A 210 7.03 9.18 -0.82
CA SER A 210 6.84 9.39 -2.25
C SER A 210 7.38 10.76 -2.67
N HIS A 211 7.95 10.84 -3.86
CA HIS A 211 8.44 12.10 -4.42
C HIS A 211 8.20 12.22 -5.93
N GLY A 212 8.36 13.43 -6.46
CA GLY A 212 8.28 13.72 -7.90
C GLY A 212 9.51 13.23 -8.69
N LEU A 213 9.64 13.65 -9.95
CA LEU A 213 10.71 13.17 -10.85
C LEU A 213 12.14 13.42 -10.34
N GLN A 214 12.35 14.50 -9.59
CA GLN A 214 13.65 14.85 -9.02
C GLN A 214 13.48 15.04 -7.52
N ALA A 215 14.25 14.28 -6.74
CA ALA A 215 14.37 14.47 -5.31
C ALA A 215 15.84 14.32 -4.89
N PRO A 216 16.28 15.10 -3.88
CA PRO A 216 17.55 14.84 -3.23
C PRO A 216 17.53 13.48 -2.52
N VAL A 217 18.70 13.02 -2.10
CA VAL A 217 18.82 11.87 -1.20
C VAL A 217 17.94 12.11 0.02
N TRP A 218 17.05 11.16 0.32
CA TRP A 218 16.16 11.28 1.45
C TRP A 218 16.95 11.00 2.73
N LYS A 219 16.95 11.97 3.65
CA LYS A 219 17.65 11.89 4.92
C LYS A 219 16.64 11.90 6.05
N PHE A 220 16.76 10.96 6.96
CA PHE A 220 15.93 10.91 8.16
C PHE A 220 16.69 10.33 9.34
N TRP A 221 16.17 10.53 10.55
CA TRP A 221 16.73 9.93 11.76
C TRP A 221 15.65 9.29 12.61
N ILE A 222 16.07 8.32 13.42
CA ILE A 222 15.27 7.70 14.49
C ILE A 222 16.07 7.72 15.79
N GLU A 223 15.36 7.76 16.91
CA GLU A 223 15.93 7.64 18.25
C GLU A 223 15.42 6.40 18.96
N LEU A 224 16.35 5.63 19.50
CA LEU A 224 16.09 4.43 20.26
C LEU A 224 16.49 4.67 21.72
N LYS A 225 15.62 4.25 22.63
CA LYS A 225 15.88 4.26 24.08
C LYS A 225 15.85 2.83 24.58
N GLY A 226 16.88 2.40 25.31
CA GLY A 226 16.97 1.03 25.80
C GLY A 226 18.24 0.79 26.61
N SER A 227 18.57 -0.49 26.81
CA SER A 227 19.75 -0.94 27.57
C SER A 227 21.00 -0.94 26.70
N ASP A 228 22.19 -0.99 27.30
CA ASP A 228 23.48 -1.07 26.58
C ASP A 228 23.80 -2.48 26.03
N ASP A 229 22.82 -3.39 25.96
CA ASP A 229 23.01 -4.73 25.39
C ASP A 229 22.72 -4.69 23.89
N TYR A 230 23.77 -4.85 23.08
CA TYR A 230 23.73 -4.78 21.62
C TYR A 230 23.89 -6.15 20.96
N SER A 231 23.78 -7.25 21.72
CA SER A 231 24.11 -8.60 21.23
C SER A 231 23.34 -8.99 19.95
N ASP A 232 22.05 -8.62 19.87
CA ASP A 232 21.18 -8.87 18.71
C ASP A 232 20.89 -7.60 17.86
N GLY A 233 21.59 -6.50 18.12
CA GLY A 233 21.29 -5.17 17.56
C GLY A 233 20.13 -4.46 18.25
N MET A 234 20.06 -3.14 18.06
CA MET A 234 19.01 -2.28 18.61
C MET A 234 17.73 -2.27 17.78
N VAL A 235 17.86 -2.38 16.46
CA VAL A 235 16.74 -2.17 15.52
C VAL A 235 16.95 -2.90 14.20
N THR A 236 15.85 -3.43 13.67
CA THR A 236 15.76 -3.81 12.27
C THR A 236 15.08 -2.70 11.48
N VAL A 237 15.75 -2.22 10.43
CA VAL A 237 15.21 -1.26 9.46
C VAL A 237 15.14 -1.92 8.10
N ALA A 238 13.97 -1.90 7.47
CA ALA A 238 13.80 -2.42 6.13
C ALA A 238 13.25 -1.36 5.18
N VAL A 239 13.72 -1.38 3.94
CA VAL A 239 13.29 -0.45 2.89
C VAL A 239 12.73 -1.26 1.74
N ALA A 240 11.46 -1.02 1.41
CA ALA A 240 10.85 -1.52 0.20
C ALA A 240 10.84 -0.46 -0.89
N SER A 241 11.34 -0.81 -2.07
CA SER A 241 11.26 0.04 -3.26
C SER A 241 10.10 -0.39 -4.13
N HIS A 242 9.33 0.55 -4.67
CA HIS A 242 8.20 0.27 -5.57
C HIS A 242 8.39 0.96 -6.92
N TYR A 243 8.67 0.16 -7.95
CA TYR A 243 8.90 0.66 -9.31
C TYR A 243 7.57 0.72 -10.08
N PHE A 244 6.82 1.81 -9.88
CA PHE A 244 5.52 2.02 -10.55
C PHE A 244 5.62 2.57 -11.97
N PHE A 245 6.80 3.02 -12.40
CA PHE A 245 6.98 3.70 -13.67
C PHE A 245 8.30 3.30 -14.32
N GLY A 246 8.40 3.54 -15.62
CA GLY A 246 9.61 3.31 -16.41
C GLY A 246 9.87 1.83 -16.67
N SER A 247 11.04 1.54 -17.23
CA SER A 247 11.43 0.17 -17.61
C SER A 247 11.46 -0.79 -16.42
N ASN A 248 11.83 -0.30 -15.23
CA ASN A 248 11.94 -1.12 -14.02
C ASN A 248 10.58 -1.56 -13.46
N GLN A 249 9.45 -1.05 -13.98
CA GLN A 249 8.12 -1.55 -13.60
C GLN A 249 7.85 -2.96 -14.15
N HIS A 250 8.50 -3.32 -15.27
CA HIS A 250 8.19 -4.51 -16.03
C HIS A 250 9.19 -5.64 -15.79
N SER A 251 8.74 -6.87 -15.95
CA SER A 251 9.55 -8.08 -15.87
C SER A 251 8.95 -9.11 -16.81
N PRO A 252 9.75 -9.78 -17.67
CA PRO A 252 9.23 -10.80 -18.58
C PRO A 252 8.43 -11.90 -17.87
N GLN A 253 8.84 -12.29 -16.66
CA GLN A 253 8.15 -13.30 -15.85
C GLN A 253 6.82 -12.78 -15.29
N LEU A 254 6.78 -11.52 -14.85
CA LEU A 254 5.56 -10.89 -14.39
C LEU A 254 4.57 -10.72 -15.54
N ASP A 255 5.05 -10.21 -16.68
CA ASP A 255 4.24 -10.02 -17.89
C ASP A 255 3.69 -11.36 -18.38
N ALA A 256 4.51 -12.42 -18.44
CA ALA A 256 4.06 -13.75 -18.83
C ALA A 256 2.97 -14.32 -17.90
N LEU A 257 3.07 -14.07 -16.58
CA LEU A 257 2.03 -14.48 -15.64
C LEU A 257 0.73 -13.69 -15.86
N LEU A 258 0.83 -12.37 -16.09
CA LEU A 258 -0.33 -11.52 -16.36
C LEU A 258 -1.11 -11.95 -17.60
N HIS A 259 -0.44 -12.45 -18.64
CA HIS A 259 -1.11 -12.97 -19.85
C HIS A 259 -1.91 -14.25 -19.61
N LYS A 260 -1.68 -14.97 -18.50
CA LYS A 260 -2.49 -16.16 -18.14
C LYS A 260 -3.80 -15.79 -17.43
N PHE A 261 -3.99 -14.52 -17.06
CA PHE A 261 -5.17 -14.09 -16.32
C PHE A 261 -6.42 -14.03 -17.22
N PRO A 262 -7.60 -14.37 -16.69
CA PRO A 262 -8.85 -14.17 -17.40
C PRO A 262 -9.16 -12.69 -17.65
N ASP A 263 -9.79 -12.38 -18.77
CA ASP A 263 -10.14 -11.01 -19.21
C ASP A 263 -11.04 -10.25 -18.22
N TRP A 264 -11.80 -10.96 -17.38
CA TRP A 264 -12.66 -10.37 -16.35
C TRP A 264 -11.90 -9.92 -15.11
N SER A 265 -10.63 -10.29 -14.97
CA SER A 265 -9.80 -9.94 -13.83
C SER A 265 -9.03 -8.63 -14.09
N PHE A 266 -8.81 -7.86 -13.03
CA PHE A 266 -8.02 -6.63 -13.07
C PHE A 266 -6.77 -6.77 -12.21
N PRO A 267 -5.73 -7.47 -12.70
CA PRO A 267 -4.46 -7.57 -11.99
C PRO A 267 -3.77 -6.20 -12.01
N SER A 268 -3.28 -5.77 -10.84
CA SER A 268 -2.42 -4.59 -10.73
C SER A 268 -1.05 -5.03 -10.29
N SER A 269 -0.04 -4.66 -11.08
CA SER A 269 1.29 -5.25 -10.98
C SER A 269 2.43 -4.28 -11.16
N TRP A 270 3.51 -4.52 -10.42
CA TRP A 270 4.76 -3.78 -10.49
C TRP A 270 5.92 -4.59 -9.90
N VAL A 271 7.15 -4.16 -10.17
CA VAL A 271 8.36 -4.69 -9.54
C VAL A 271 8.64 -3.95 -8.23
N SER A 272 9.16 -4.68 -7.25
CA SER A 272 9.52 -4.18 -5.94
C SER A 272 10.75 -4.87 -5.38
N THR A 273 11.53 -4.15 -4.58
CA THR A 273 12.58 -4.75 -3.75
C THR A 273 12.22 -4.60 -2.28
N TYR A 274 12.84 -5.41 -1.44
CA TYR A 274 12.79 -5.34 0.02
C TYR A 274 14.19 -5.62 0.55
N ASP A 275 14.80 -4.64 1.20
CA ASP A 275 16.15 -4.72 1.71
C ASP A 275 16.11 -4.48 3.22
N LEU A 276 16.58 -5.45 4.01
CA LEU A 276 16.52 -5.44 5.47
C LEU A 276 17.91 -5.32 6.08
N PHE A 277 18.05 -4.46 7.08
CA PHE A 277 19.29 -4.16 7.77
C PHE A 277 19.07 -4.21 9.27
N VAL A 278 20.03 -4.79 10.00
CA VAL A 278 20.03 -4.80 11.47
C VAL A 278 21.16 -3.90 11.96
N TYR A 279 20.87 -3.04 12.94
CA TYR A 279 21.80 -2.09 13.55
C TYR A 279 21.76 -2.17 15.07
#